data_AF-A0A938UXC6-F1
#
_entry.id   AF-A0A938UXC6-F1
#
_cell.length_a   1.000
_cell.length_b   1.000
_cell.length_c   1.000
_cell.angle_alpha   90.00
_cell.angle_beta   90.00
_cell.angle_gamma   90.00
#
_symmetry.space_group_name_H-M   'P 1'
#
loop_
_entity.id
_entity.type
_entity.pdbx_description
1 polymer ?
#
loop_
_entity_poly.entity_id
_entity_poly.type
_entity_poly.pdbx_seq_one_letter_code
_entity_poly.pdbx_strand_id
1 'polypeptide(L)' 'MLRNKQVGFLGSGNMGEALIHGLLHGHLCRPEQILCSDV' A
#
# COMPACT_ATOMS: atom_id res chain seq x y z
N MET A 1 1.10 -2.23 -13.52
CA MET A 1 0.44 -0.90 -13.54
C MET A 1 0.94 0.06 -12.44
N LEU A 2 1.44 -0.42 -11.29
CA LEU A 2 1.78 0.42 -10.13
C LEU A 2 3.26 0.81 -9.96
N ARG A 3 4.19 0.27 -10.76
CA ARG A 3 5.66 0.44 -10.57
C ARG A 3 6.18 1.88 -10.44
N ASN A 4 5.48 2.87 -11.00
CA ASN A 4 5.86 4.30 -10.99
C ASN A 4 4.72 5.21 -10.48
N LYS A 5 3.88 4.70 -9.57
CA LYS A 5 2.77 5.46 -8.98
C LYS A 5 2.91 5.47 -7.46
N GLN A 6 2.49 6.54 -6.82
CA GLN A 6 2.22 6.52 -5.37
C GLN A 6 0.86 5.87 -5.13
N VAL A 7 0.77 5.07 -4.07
CA VAL A 7 -0.43 4.35 -3.64
C VAL A 7 -0.81 4.88 -2.27
N GLY A 8 -1.92 5.60 -2.19
CA GLY A 8 -2.45 6.13 -0.93
C GLY A 8 -3.49 5.19 -0.33
N PHE A 9 -3.36 4.89 0.96
CA PHE A 9 -4.35 4.23 1.78
C PHE A 9 -4.97 5.24 2.76
N LEU A 10 -6.29 5.38 2.73
CA LEU A 10 -7.06 6.16 3.70
C LEU A 10 -7.74 5.18 4.66
N GLY A 11 -7.29 5.16 5.91
CA GLY A 11 -7.61 4.11 6.88
C GLY A 11 -6.67 2.92 6.72
N SER A 12 -5.94 2.61 7.80
CA SER A 12 -4.90 1.57 7.86
C SER A 12 -5.21 0.47 8.88
N GLY A 13 -6.49 0.24 9.16
CA GLY A 13 -6.92 -0.93 9.95
C GLY A 13 -6.64 -2.26 9.25
N ASN A 14 -7.10 -3.37 9.84
CA ASN A 14 -6.77 -4.75 9.41
C ASN A 14 -6.85 -5.00 7.90
N MET A 15 -7.82 -4.40 7.21
CA MET A 15 -7.97 -4.54 5.75
C MET A 15 -6.89 -3.76 4.97
N GLY A 16 -6.59 -2.52 5.38
CA GLY A 16 -5.55 -1.71 4.76
C GLY A 16 -4.18 -2.39 4.89
N GLU A 17 -3.88 -2.92 6.07
CA GLU A 17 -2.66 -3.69 6.33
C GLU A 17 -2.58 -4.95 5.45
N ALA A 18 -3.65 -5.75 5.38
CA ALA A 18 -3.68 -6.94 4.53
C ALA A 18 -3.45 -6.63 3.04
N LEU A 19 -4.03 -5.53 2.54
CA LEU A 19 -3.82 -5.08 1.16
C LEU A 19 -2.38 -4.62 0.93
N ILE A 20 -1.80 -3.84 1.85
CA ILE A 20 -0.40 -3.40 1.80
C ILE A 20 0.53 -4.62 1.73
N HIS A 21 0.33 -5.63 2.59
CA HIS A 21 1.12 -6.86 2.54
C HIS A 21 0.97 -7.60 1.21
N GLY A 22 -0.23 -7.69 0.66
CA GLY A 22 -0.45 -8.30 -0.65
C GLY A 22 0.30 -7.59 -1.78
N LEU A 23 0.31 -6.26 -1.77
CA LEU A 23 1.03 -5.46 -2.77
C LEU A 23 2.55 -5.62 -2.67
N LEU A 24 3.08 -5.67 -1.44
CA LEU A 24 4.51 -5.82 -1.17
C LEU A 24 5.01 -7.24 -1.50
N HIS A 25 4.34 -8.27 -0.98
CA HIS A 25 4.71 -9.66 -1.25
C HIS A 25 4.45 -10.07 -2.70
N GLY A 26 3.45 -9.47 -3.36
CA GLY A 26 3.21 -9.65 -4.79
C GLY A 26 4.17 -8.86 -5.69
N HIS A 27 5.12 -8.11 -5.12
CA HIS A 27 6.06 -7.24 -5.85
C HIS A 27 5.36 -6.26 -6.82
N LEU A 28 4.14 -5.83 -6.49
CA LEU A 28 3.31 -4.96 -7.31
C LEU A 28 3.67 -3.48 -7.10
N CYS A 29 4.15 -3.13 -5.90
CA CYS A 29 4.74 -1.83 -5.58
C CYS A 29 5.94 -1.99 -4.63
N ARG A 30 6.74 -0.94 -4.50
CA ARG A 30 7.80 -0.84 -3.50
C ARG A 30 7.29 -0.13 -2.24
N PRO A 31 7.87 -0.38 -1.06
CA PRO A 31 7.47 0.27 0.19
C PRO A 31 7.43 1.80 0.09
N GLU A 32 8.40 2.41 -0.60
CA GLU A 32 8.52 3.87 -0.71
C GLU A 32 7.40 4.50 -1.56
N GLN A 33 6.60 3.67 -2.24
CA GLN A 33 5.46 4.10 -3.02
C GLN A 33 4.16 4.12 -2.22
N ILE A 34 4.14 3.58 -1.00
CA ILE A 34 2.94 3.47 -0.18
C ILE A 34 2.90 4.65 0.81
N LEU A 35 1.77 5.35 0.84
CA LEU A 35 1.45 6.37 1.83
C LEU A 35 0.19 5.93 2.58
N CYS A 36 0.26 5.93 3.90
CA CYS A 36 -0.89 5.63 4.76
C CYS A 36 -1.28 6.90 5.52
N SER A 37 -2.56 7.23 5.46
CA SER A 37 -3.15 8.25 6.32
C SER A 37 -4.26 7.59 7.12
N ASP A 38 -4.09 7.60 8.44
CA ASP A 38 -5.14 7.30 9.40
C ASP A 38 -5.44 8.57 10.22
N VAL A 39 -6.46 8.51 11.08
CA VAL A 39 -6.80 9.60 12.02
C VAL A 39 -5.75 9.81 13.11
#